data_AF-A0A7K8QXW8-F1
#
_entry.id   AF-A0A7K8QXW8-F1
#
_cell.length_a   1.000
_cell.length_b   1.000
_cell.length_c   1.000
_cell.angle_alpha   90.00
_cell.angle_beta   90.00
_cell.angle_gamma   90.00
#
_symmetry.space_group_name_H-M   'P 1'
#
loop_
_entity.id
_entity.type
_entity.pdbx_description
1 polymer ?
#
loop_
_entity_poly.entity_id
_entity_poly.type
_entity_poly.pdbx_seq_one_letter_code
_entity_poly.pdbx_strand_id
1 'polypeptide(L)'
;SFLEASEKFYHAGLETTDFIYAWEDARKQINGWVEERTEGKIQNLLVEGILNSLTRLVLVNAIYFKGNWEKQFKKERTTERPFHINK
;
A
#
# COMPACT_ATOMS: atom_id res chain seq x y z
N SER A 1 -0.42 -3.20 -26.29
CA SER A 1 -0.66 -1.82 -25.83
C SER A 1 -0.07 -1.63 -24.41
N PHE A 2 -0.05 -0.41 -23.87
CA PHE A 2 0.42 -0.18 -22.49
C PHE A 2 -0.39 -0.99 -21.45
N LEU A 3 -1.72 -1.03 -21.61
CA LEU A 3 -2.62 -1.75 -20.69
C LEU A 3 -2.41 -3.26 -20.74
N GLU A 4 -2.24 -3.84 -21.92
CA GLU A 4 -1.94 -5.27 -22.07
C GLU A 4 -0.60 -5.65 -21.41
N ALA A 5 0.41 -4.79 -21.51
CA ALA A 5 1.71 -5.03 -20.87
C ALA A 5 1.62 -4.90 -19.34
N SER A 6 0.88 -3.91 -18.84
CA SER A 6 0.61 -3.71 -17.41
C SER A 6 -0.05 -4.94 -16.80
N GLU A 7 -1.11 -5.43 -17.45
CA GLU A 7 -1.81 -6.63 -17.00
C GLU A 7 -0.92 -7.88 -17.08
N LYS A 8 -0.22 -8.07 -18.21
CA LYS A 8 0.59 -9.27 -18.46
C LYS A 8 1.79 -9.41 -17.52
N PHE A 9 2.48 -8.31 -17.22
CA PHE A 9 3.75 -8.37 -16.48
C PHE A 9 3.63 -8.01 -15.00
N TYR A 10 2.59 -7.25 -14.62
CA TYR A 10 2.43 -6.75 -13.26
C TYR A 10 1.09 -7.14 -12.62
N HIS A 11 0.20 -7.83 -13.35
CA HIS A 11 -1.19 -8.09 -12.93
C HIS A 11 -1.89 -6.80 -12.47
N ALA A 12 -1.51 -5.69 -13.11
CA ALA A 12 -1.94 -4.35 -12.76
C ALA A 12 -3.09 -3.95 -13.68
N GLY A 13 -4.31 -4.12 -13.16
CA GLY A 13 -5.53 -3.66 -13.79
C GLY A 13 -5.65 -2.14 -13.85
N LEU A 14 -6.52 -1.66 -14.74
CA LEU A 14 -6.86 -0.23 -14.88
C LEU A 14 -8.22 0.04 -14.25
N GLU A 15 -8.28 1.06 -13.38
CA GLU A 15 -9.52 1.60 -12.86
C GLU A 15 -9.66 3.08 -13.25
N THR A 16 -10.80 3.45 -13.81
CA THR A 16 -11.11 4.83 -14.18
C THR A 16 -11.81 5.53 -13.02
N THR A 17 -11.36 6.74 -12.67
CA THR A 17 -11.95 7.54 -11.59
C THR A 17 -11.98 9.02 -11.98
N ASP A 18 -12.81 9.81 -11.29
CA ASP A 18 -12.98 11.24 -11.56
C ASP A 18 -12.11 12.08 -10.63
N PHE A 19 -10.90 12.39 -11.07
CA PHE A 19 -10.03 13.31 -10.36
C PHE A 19 -10.46 14.78 -10.49
N ILE A 20 -11.23 15.17 -11.51
CA ILE A 20 -11.55 16.59 -11.75
C ILE A 20 -12.56 17.08 -10.72
N TYR A 21 -13.60 16.28 -10.45
CA TYR A 21 -14.69 16.68 -9.57
C TYR A 21 -14.77 15.85 -8.28
N ALA A 22 -14.10 14.69 -8.19
CA ALA A 22 -14.22 13.76 -7.07
C ALA A 22 -12.87 13.19 -6.58
N TRP A 23 -11.78 13.98 -6.63
CA TRP A 23 -10.44 13.49 -6.25
C TRP A 23 -10.34 12.97 -4.81
N GLU A 24 -11.14 13.50 -3.88
CA GLU A 24 -11.17 12.98 -2.50
C GLU A 24 -11.82 11.61 -2.40
N ASP A 25 -12.83 11.32 -3.22
CA ASP A 25 -13.43 9.98 -3.26
C ASP A 25 -12.50 8.99 -3.97
N ALA A 26 -11.83 9.42 -5.04
CA ALA A 26 -10.76 8.66 -5.68
C ALA A 26 -9.62 8.33 -4.69
N ARG A 27 -9.22 9.29 -3.85
CA ARG A 27 -8.23 9.08 -2.78
C ARG A 27 -8.68 8.00 -1.79
N LYS A 28 -9.93 8.07 -1.33
CA LYS A 28 -10.51 7.07 -0.41
C LYS A 28 -10.59 5.69 -1.05
N GLN A 29 -10.97 5.60 -2.32
CA GLN A 29 -11.00 4.34 -3.08
C GLN A 29 -9.61 3.71 -3.15
N ILE A 30 -8.58 4.48 -3.54
CA ILE A 30 -7.20 4.00 -3.61
C ILE A 30 -6.72 3.52 -2.23
N ASN A 31 -6.96 4.30 -1.17
CA ASN A 31 -6.59 3.91 0.19
C ASN A 31 -7.31 2.65 0.67
N GLY A 32 -8.61 2.53 0.39
CA GLY A 32 -9.39 1.34 0.74
C GLY A 32 -8.88 0.10 0.01
N TRP A 33 -8.54 0.22 -1.27
CA TRP A 33 -7.93 -0.88 -2.03
C TRP A 33 -6.56 -1.28 -1.45
N VAL A 34 -5.70 -0.31 -1.13
CA VAL A 34 -4.39 -0.59 -0.51
C VAL A 34 -4.57 -1.27 0.85
N GLU A 35 -5.51 -0.81 1.65
CA GLU A 35 -5.81 -1.38 2.95
C GLU A 35 -6.27 -2.84 2.84
N GLU A 36 -7.19 -3.13 1.91
CA GLU A 36 -7.65 -4.49 1.62
C GLU A 36 -6.48 -5.39 1.18
N ARG A 37 -5.66 -4.93 0.24
CA ARG A 37 -4.53 -5.70 -0.31
C ARG A 37 -3.40 -5.93 0.70
N THR A 38 -3.37 -5.15 1.77
CA THR A 38 -2.33 -5.23 2.81
C THR A 38 -2.86 -5.76 4.14
N GLU A 39 -4.05 -6.39 4.16
CA GLU A 39 -4.67 -6.91 5.38
C GLU A 39 -4.77 -5.86 6.50
N GLY A 40 -5.08 -4.61 6.14
CA GLY A 40 -5.21 -3.51 7.09
C GLY A 40 -3.88 -2.94 7.60
N LYS A 41 -2.73 -3.35 7.04
CA LYS A 41 -1.40 -2.95 7.55
C LYS A 41 -0.92 -1.62 6.99
N ILE A 42 -1.36 -1.27 5.79
CA ILE A 42 -1.11 0.04 5.20
C ILE A 42 -2.45 0.75 5.07
N GLN A 43 -2.67 1.73 5.93
CA GLN A 43 -3.86 2.58 5.92
C GLN A 43 -3.47 3.99 5.52
N ASN A 44 -4.36 4.70 4.84
CA ASN A 44 -4.18 6.11 4.48
C ASN A 44 -2.86 6.39 3.72
N LEU A 45 -2.50 5.52 2.76
CA LEU A 45 -1.30 5.67 1.93
C LEU A 45 -1.23 7.06 1.29
N LEU A 46 -2.34 7.52 0.72
CA LEU A 46 -2.53 8.86 0.20
C LEU A 46 -3.22 9.71 1.27
N VAL A 47 -2.46 10.61 1.89
CA VAL A 47 -2.99 11.58 2.86
C VAL A 47 -3.86 12.63 2.16
N GLU A 48 -4.71 13.30 2.93
CA GLU A 48 -5.56 14.39 2.43
C GLU A 48 -4.73 15.48 1.73
N GLY A 49 -5.28 16.03 0.64
CA GLY A 49 -4.62 17.07 -0.15
C GLY A 49 -3.53 16.60 -1.11
N ILE A 50 -3.15 15.31 -1.12
CA ILE A 50 -2.20 14.77 -2.12
C ILE A 50 -2.79 14.76 -3.53
N LEU A 51 -4.08 14.42 -3.64
CA LEU A 51 -4.80 14.41 -4.92
C LEU A 51 -5.58 15.72 -5.09
N ASN A 52 -5.76 16.15 -6.33
CA ASN A 52 -6.52 17.35 -6.66
C ASN A 52 -7.09 17.26 -8.10
N SER A 53 -7.81 18.30 -8.51
CA SER A 53 -8.44 18.40 -9.83
C SER A 53 -7.47 18.39 -11.03
N LEU A 54 -6.16 18.52 -10.80
CA LEU A 54 -5.13 18.43 -11.83
C LEU A 54 -4.51 17.02 -11.92
N THR A 55 -4.80 16.12 -10.98
CA THR A 55 -4.37 14.71 -11.07
C THR A 55 -4.98 14.05 -12.30
N ARG A 56 -4.18 13.29 -13.06
CA ARG A 56 -4.63 12.57 -14.27
C ARG A 56 -4.40 11.07 -14.21
N LEU A 57 -3.39 10.64 -13.45
CA LEU A 57 -3.02 9.24 -13.31
C LEU A 57 -2.39 9.05 -11.92
N VAL A 58 -2.73 7.95 -11.28
CA VAL A 58 -2.06 7.46 -10.08
C VAL A 58 -1.66 6.02 -10.33
N LEU A 59 -0.38 5.70 -10.12
CA LEU A 59 0.14 4.33 -10.16
C LEU A 59 0.48 3.91 -8.73
N VAL A 60 -0.15 2.84 -8.24
CA VAL A 60 -0.01 2.37 -6.85
C VAL A 60 0.51 0.94 -6.83
N ASN A 61 1.47 0.69 -5.95
CA ASN A 61 1.92 -0.64 -5.57
C ASN A 61 2.03 -0.69 -4.05
N ALA A 62 1.47 -1.72 -3.43
CA ALA A 62 1.51 -1.93 -1.99
C ALA A 62 1.85 -3.40 -1.70
N ILE A 63 2.86 -3.61 -0.84
CA ILE A 63 3.36 -4.94 -0.50
C ILE A 63 3.38 -5.07 1.02
N TYR A 64 2.69 -6.09 1.52
CA TYR A 64 2.77 -6.53 2.91
C TYR A 64 3.36 -7.94 2.96
N PHE A 65 4.34 -8.15 3.84
CA PHE A 65 4.99 -9.43 4.03
C PHE A 65 4.92 -9.85 5.49
N LYS A 66 4.37 -11.05 5.73
CA LYS A 66 4.38 -11.72 7.02
C LYS A 66 4.96 -13.12 6.86
N GLY A 67 6.24 -13.26 7.20
CA GLY A 67 6.93 -14.54 7.17
C GLY A 67 6.85 -15.30 8.50
N ASN A 68 6.72 -16.61 8.42
CA ASN A 68 7.03 -17.49 9.54
C ASN A 68 8.52 -17.84 9.51
N TRP A 69 9.18 -17.78 10.66
CA TRP A 69 10.52 -18.31 10.79
C TRP A 69 10.51 -19.83 10.57
N GLU A 70 11.47 -20.36 9.81
CA GLU A 70 11.69 -21.80 9.67
C GLU A 70 11.95 -22.45 11.03
N LYS A 71 12.73 -21.78 11.88
CA LYS A 71 12.95 -22.14 13.28
C LYS A 71 12.44 -21.02 14.18
N GLN A 72 11.23 -21.17 14.70
CA GLN A 72 10.60 -20.17 15.56
C GLN A 72 11.32 -20.03 16.91
N PHE A 73 11.29 -18.81 17.45
CA PHE A 73 11.81 -18.52 18.77
C PHE A 73 10.84 -19.02 19.85
N LYS A 74 11.40 -19.55 20.94
CA LYS A 74 10.62 -19.87 22.15
C LYS A 74 10.22 -18.57 22.84
N LYS A 75 8.92 -18.30 22.94
CA LYS A 75 8.39 -17.04 23.50
C LYS A 75 8.87 -16.78 24.92
N GLU A 76 9.07 -17.86 25.70
CA GLU A 76 9.51 -17.81 27.10
C GLU A 76 10.95 -17.32 27.25
N ARG A 77 11.74 -17.29 26.16
CA ARG A 77 13.11 -16.79 26.15
C ARG A 77 13.22 -15.31 25.77
N THR A 78 12.11 -14.69 25.34
CA THR A 78 12.08 -13.26 25.01
C THR A 78 12.07 -12.44 26.30
N THR A 79 13.08 -11.59 26.49
CA THR A 79 13.24 -10.72 27.66
C THR A 79 13.74 -9.35 27.24
N GLU A 80 13.43 -8.31 28.01
CA GLU A 80 13.94 -6.96 27.74
C GLU A 80 15.47 -6.90 27.87
N ARG A 81 16.12 -6.22 26.93
CA ARG A 81 17.56 -5.98 26.91
C ARG A 81 17.83 -4.58 26.31
N PRO A 82 18.91 -3.89 26.72
CA PRO A 82 19.28 -2.62 26.11
C PRO A 82 19.55 -2.75 24.61
N PHE A 83 18.91 -1.90 23.79
CA PHE A 83 19.20 -1.74 22.36
C PHE A 83 20.03 -0.46 22.15
N HIS A 84 21.14 -0.57 21.44
CA HIS A 84 22.03 0.56 21.19
C HIS A 84 21.77 1.12 19.79
N ILE A 85 21.26 2.34 19.73
CA ILE A 85 21.13 3.11 18.48
C ILE A 85 22.42 3.89 18.23
N ASN A 86 22.92 3.85 16.99
CA ASN A 86 24.03 4.71 16.58
C ASN A 86 23.56 6.17 16.49
N LYS A 87 24.46 7.10 16.81
CA LYS A 87 24.30 8.53 16.53
C LYS A 87 24.79 8.88 15.14
#